data_AF-A0A7W0KQP8-F1
#
_entry.id   AF-A0A7W0KQP8-F1
#
_cell.length_a   1.000
_cell.length_b   1.000
_cell.length_c   1.000
_cell.angle_alpha   90.00
_cell.angle_beta   90.00
_cell.angle_gamma   90.00
#
_symmetry.space_group_name_H-M   'P 1'
#
loop_
_entity.id
_entity.type
_entity.pdbx_description
1 polymer ?
#
loop_
_entity_poly.entity_id
_entity_poly.type
_entity_poly.pdbx_seq_one_letter_code
_entity_poly.pdbx_strand_id
1 'polypeptide(L)'
;VWHHYRRLIELRHDEPVVALGDFTMLLADDEQVYAFTRRLDDVQLTVVANLSSEPVDLDLAVDGDLLFVTGGPGTDPAELAPWESRLYRRG
;
A
#
# COMPACT_ATOMS: atom_id res chain seq x y z
N VAL A 1 4.52 -13.11 -10.62
CA VAL A 1 3.38 -12.27 -11.10
C VAL A 1 2.01 -12.87 -10.78
N TRP A 2 1.69 -14.12 -11.13
CA TRP A 2 0.36 -14.72 -10.88
C TRP A 2 -0.12 -14.73 -9.41
N HIS A 3 0.78 -14.99 -8.45
CA HIS A 3 0.43 -15.00 -7.02
C HIS A 3 0.09 -13.60 -6.46
N HIS A 4 0.66 -12.55 -7.02
CA HIS A 4 0.41 -11.17 -6.60
C HIS A 4 -1.02 -10.75 -6.95
N TYR A 5 -1.44 -10.99 -8.20
CA TYR A 5 -2.80 -10.69 -8.65
C TYR A 5 -3.86 -11.51 -7.93
N ARG A 6 -3.60 -12.80 -7.66
CA ARG A 6 -4.56 -13.64 -6.93
C ARG A 6 -4.83 -13.09 -5.53
N ARG A 7 -3.79 -12.64 -4.82
CA ARG A 7 -3.93 -12.04 -3.48
C ARG A 7 -4.66 -10.70 -3.52
N LEU A 8 -4.49 -9.90 -4.57
CA LEU A 8 -5.26 -8.65 -4.75
C LEU A 8 -6.74 -8.92 -5.05
N ILE A 9 -7.05 -9.99 -5.80
CA ILE A 9 -8.43 -10.41 -6.07
C ILE A 9 -9.09 -10.93 -4.80
N GLU A 10 -8.40 -11.79 -4.03
CA GLU A 10 -8.86 -12.27 -2.72
C GLU A 10 -9.14 -11.09 -1.78
N LEU A 11 -8.20 -10.15 -1.66
CA LEU A 11 -8.36 -8.94 -0.84
C LEU A 11 -9.57 -8.11 -1.28
N ARG A 12 -9.81 -7.94 -2.58
CA ARG A 12 -10.97 -7.19 -3.08
C ARG A 12 -12.30 -7.83 -2.69
N HIS A 13 -12.35 -9.16 -2.56
CA HIS A 13 -13.55 -9.87 -2.15
C HIS A 13 -13.75 -9.82 -0.63
N ASP A 14 -12.67 -9.92 0.13
CA ASP A 14 -12.72 -10.03 1.60
C ASP A 14 -12.82 -8.65 2.28
N GLU A 15 -12.36 -7.57 1.65
CA GLU A 15 -12.31 -6.22 2.22
C GLU A 15 -13.14 -5.23 1.38
N PRO A 16 -14.41 -4.93 1.76
CA PRO A 16 -15.29 -4.02 1.02
C PRO A 16 -14.70 -2.63 0.79
N VAL A 17 -13.86 -2.15 1.71
CA VAL A 17 -13.13 -0.88 1.63
C VAL A 17 -12.24 -0.78 0.37
N VAL A 18 -11.78 -1.91 -0.19
CA VAL A 18 -11.01 -1.92 -1.45
C VAL A 18 -11.86 -1.45 -2.63
N ALA A 19 -13.13 -1.84 -2.66
CA ALA A 19 -14.03 -1.57 -3.78
C ALA A 19 -14.92 -0.33 -3.56
N LEU A 20 -15.37 -0.13 -2.33
CA LEU A 20 -16.37 0.89 -1.97
C LEU A 20 -15.78 2.06 -1.17
N GLY A 21 -14.55 1.92 -0.67
CA GLY A 21 -13.91 2.99 0.08
C GLY A 21 -13.64 4.21 -0.79
N ASP A 22 -13.76 5.38 -0.17
CA ASP A 22 -13.34 6.64 -0.77
C ASP A 22 -11.85 6.59 -1.12
N PHE A 23 -11.37 7.51 -1.95
CA PHE A 23 -9.97 7.52 -2.37
C PHE A 23 -9.37 8.87 -2.08
N THR A 24 -8.25 8.89 -1.36
CA THR A 24 -7.49 10.12 -1.06
C THR A 24 -6.01 9.88 -1.34
N MET A 25 -5.43 10.69 -2.24
CA MET A 25 -3.97 10.71 -2.46
C MET A 25 -3.27 11.32 -1.25
N LEU A 26 -2.15 10.73 -0.84
CA LEU A 26 -1.32 11.23 0.26
C LEU A 26 -0.10 12.01 -0.25
N LEU A 27 0.52 11.53 -1.34
CA LEU A 27 1.70 12.12 -1.96
C LEU A 27 1.39 12.37 -3.44
N ALA A 28 0.56 13.38 -3.73
CA ALA A 28 0.09 13.65 -5.08
C ALA A 28 1.19 14.19 -6.02
N ASP A 29 2.19 14.86 -5.44
CA ASP A 29 3.27 15.53 -6.17
C ASP A 29 4.59 14.73 -6.18
N ASP A 30 4.62 13.55 -5.54
CA ASP A 30 5.82 12.70 -5.50
C ASP A 30 5.96 11.91 -6.81
N GLU A 31 7.13 12.00 -7.43
CA GLU A 31 7.42 11.37 -8.73
C GLU A 31 7.71 9.87 -8.63
N GLN A 32 8.11 9.39 -7.44
CA GLN A 32 8.52 8.01 -7.20
C GLN A 32 7.49 7.25 -6.36
N VAL A 33 6.89 7.91 -5.37
CA VAL A 33 6.01 7.28 -4.39
C VAL A 33 4.54 7.52 -4.74
N TYR A 34 3.85 6.44 -5.07
CA TYR A 34 2.40 6.44 -5.21
C TYR A 34 1.75 5.98 -3.90
N ALA A 35 1.20 6.94 -3.15
CA ALA A 35 0.60 6.71 -1.84
C ALA A 35 -0.84 7.23 -1.77
N PHE A 36 -1.75 6.40 -1.26
CA PHE A 36 -3.16 6.76 -1.08
C PHE A 36 -3.83 5.98 0.05
N THR A 37 -4.96 6.49 0.53
CA THR A 37 -5.86 5.77 1.44
C THR A 37 -7.17 5.38 0.77
N ARG A 38 -7.74 4.28 1.24
CA ARG A 38 -9.16 3.92 1.05
C ARG A 38 -9.85 3.87 2.40
N ARG A 39 -10.95 4.58 2.60
CA ARG A 39 -11.73 4.51 3.86
C ARG A 39 -13.17 4.12 3.61
N LEU A 40 -13.67 3.23 4.46
CA LEU A 40 -15.07 2.83 4.51
C LEU A 40 -15.40 2.46 5.96
N ASP A 41 -16.41 3.14 6.52
CA ASP A 41 -16.77 3.02 7.93
C ASP A 41 -15.55 3.19 8.85
N ASP A 42 -15.30 2.26 9.76
CA ASP A 42 -14.17 2.30 10.70
C ASP A 42 -12.85 1.77 10.09
N VAL A 43 -12.88 1.25 8.86
CA VAL A 43 -11.73 0.64 8.20
C VAL A 43 -11.03 1.64 7.28
N GLN A 44 -9.70 1.71 7.42
CA GLN A 44 -8.82 2.39 6.49
C GLN A 44 -7.78 1.41 5.95
N LEU A 45 -7.61 1.43 4.62
CA LEU A 45 -6.43 0.89 3.96
C LEU A 45 -5.50 2.03 3.57
N THR A 46 -4.19 1.82 3.76
CA THR A 46 -3.14 2.70 3.24
C THR A 46 -2.28 1.89 2.28
N VAL A 47 -2.16 2.35 1.04
CA VAL A 47 -1.29 1.77 0.02
C VAL A 47 -0.14 2.73 -0.22
N VAL A 48 1.07 2.21 -0.18
CA VAL A 48 2.29 2.92 -0.58
C VAL A 48 3.06 2.06 -1.56
N ALA A 49 3.50 2.64 -2.67
CA ALA A 49 4.28 1.93 -3.68
C ALA A 49 5.37 2.82 -4.27
N ASN A 50 6.57 2.27 -4.39
CA ASN A 50 7.64 2.85 -5.17
C ASN A 50 7.46 2.44 -6.64
N LEU A 51 7.26 3.43 -7.51
CA LEU A 51 7.07 3.25 -8.96
C LEU A 51 8.36 3.52 -9.75
N SER A 52 9.51 3.45 -9.09
CA SER A 52 10.82 3.64 -9.69
C SER A 52 11.71 2.40 -9.55
N SER A 53 12.87 2.45 -10.21
CA SER A 53 13.93 1.42 -10.07
C SER A 53 14.98 1.77 -9.01
N GLU A 54 14.79 2.87 -8.29
CA GLU A 54 15.70 3.35 -7.24
C GLU A 54 15.02 3.22 -5.87
N PRO A 55 15.75 2.89 -4.79
CA PRO A 55 15.19 2.94 -3.44
C PRO A 55 14.79 4.37 -3.08
N VAL A 56 13.74 4.51 -2.27
CA VAL A 56 13.23 5.82 -1.84
C VAL A 56 12.88 5.80 -0.35
N ASP A 57 13.30 6.84 0.36
CA ASP A 57 12.90 7.04 1.75
C ASP A 57 11.39 7.30 1.82
N LEU A 58 10.71 6.55 2.67
CA LEU A 58 9.28 6.72 2.91
C LEU A 58 9.09 7.78 4.01
N ASP A 59 9.05 9.06 3.61
CA ASP A 59 8.70 10.18 4.50
C ASP A 59 7.18 10.29 4.69
N LEU A 60 6.56 9.18 5.11
CA LEU A 60 5.14 9.08 5.38
C LEU A 60 4.91 8.21 6.60
N ALA A 61 4.33 8.79 7.65
CA ALA A 61 3.86 8.02 8.79
C ALA A 61 2.65 7.16 8.36
N VAL A 62 2.83 5.84 8.35
CA VAL A 62 1.78 4.88 8.03
C VAL A 62 1.42 4.08 9.28
N ASP A 63 0.17 4.22 9.72
CA ASP A 63 -0.40 3.43 10.81
C ASP A 63 -1.12 2.17 10.27
N GLY A 64 -1.07 1.10 11.04
CA GLY A 64 -1.87 -0.12 10.82
C GLY A 64 -1.03 -1.39 10.66
N ASP A 65 -1.73 -2.52 10.52
CA ASP A 65 -1.12 -3.83 10.33
C ASP A 65 -0.74 -4.03 8.86
N LEU A 66 0.51 -4.47 8.61
CA LEU A 66 0.98 -4.80 7.27
C LEU A 66 0.31 -6.09 6.78
N LEU A 67 -0.60 -5.97 5.80
CA LEU A 67 -1.33 -7.11 5.22
C LEU A 67 -0.61 -7.74 4.03
N PHE A 68 0.14 -6.91 3.30
CA PHE A 68 0.75 -7.30 2.05
C PHE A 68 1.98 -6.45 1.74
N VAL A 69 3.04 -7.11 1.23
CA VAL A 69 4.27 -6.50 0.75
C VAL A 69 4.77 -7.22 -0.51
N THR A 70 5.27 -6.49 -1.49
CA THR A 70 6.07 -7.05 -2.60
C THR A 70 7.56 -6.99 -2.27
N GLY A 71 8.32 -8.05 -2.55
CA GLY A 71 9.78 -8.08 -2.32
C GLY A 71 10.24 -9.07 -1.22
N GLY A 72 9.33 -9.56 -0.38
CA GLY A 72 9.62 -10.58 0.64
C GLY A 72 9.82 -9.99 2.06
N PRO A 73 9.92 -10.83 3.10
CA PRO A 73 10.09 -10.36 4.48
C PRO A 73 11.51 -9.82 4.72
N GLY A 74 11.63 -8.63 5.34
CA GLY A 74 12.91 -8.03 5.75
C GLY A 74 13.19 -6.62 5.22
N THR A 75 12.20 -5.93 4.64
CA THR A 75 12.36 -4.55 4.17
C THR A 75 12.29 -3.53 5.31
N ASP A 76 13.10 -2.48 5.20
CA ASP A 76 13.14 -1.37 6.15
C ASP A 76 11.79 -0.63 6.12
N PRO A 77 11.08 -0.47 7.25
CA PRO A 77 9.85 0.32 7.28
C PRO A 77 10.01 1.75 6.77
N ALA A 78 11.21 2.33 6.88
CA ALA A 78 11.52 3.69 6.49
C ALA A 78 11.94 3.85 5.02
N GLU A 79 12.17 2.77 4.28
CA GLU A 79 12.60 2.82 2.86
C GLU A 79 11.75 1.87 2.02
N LEU A 80 11.33 2.30 0.83
CA LEU A 80 10.73 1.41 -0.17
C LEU A 80 11.78 0.96 -1.18
N ALA A 81 12.01 -0.35 -1.28
CA ALA A 81 12.86 -0.92 -2.31
C ALA A 81 12.28 -0.64 -3.72
N PRO A 82 13.11 -0.76 -4.78
CA PRO A 82 12.63 -0.64 -6.16
C PRO A 82 11.40 -1.52 -6.43
N TRP A 83 10.32 -0.92 -6.93
CA TRP A 83 9.05 -1.60 -7.22
C TRP A 83 8.37 -2.27 -6.00
N GLU A 84 8.75 -1.90 -4.78
CA GLU A 84 8.08 -2.33 -3.56
C GLU A 84 6.73 -1.63 -3.39
N SER A 85 5.74 -2.41 -2.95
CA SER A 85 4.41 -1.94 -2.58
C SER A 85 4.03 -2.56 -1.25
N ARG A 86 3.40 -1.77 -0.39
CA ARG A 86 2.93 -2.17 0.92
C ARG A 86 1.48 -1.75 1.10
N LEU A 87 0.70 -2.63 1.71
CA LEU A 87 -0.68 -2.38 2.09
C LEU A 87 -0.82 -2.56 3.60
N TYR A 88 -1.28 -1.49 4.24
CA TYR A 88 -1.57 -1.46 5.66
C TYR A 88 -3.08 -1.38 5.87
N ARG A 89 -3.57 -2.02 6.93
CA ARG A 89 -4.97 -1.94 7.36
C ARG A 89 -5.03 -1.41 8.78
N ARG A 90 -5.92 -0.45 8.99
CA ARG A 90 -6.30 0.08 10.30
C ARG A 90 -7.81 -0.06 10.45
N GLY A 91 -8.28 -0.52 11.60
CA GLY A 91 -9.69 -0.66 11.93
C GLY A 91 -9.88 -0.94 13.41
#